data_AF-A0A349J7L4-F1
#
_entry.id   AF-A0A349J7L4-F1
#
_cell.length_a   1.000
_cell.length_b   1.000
_cell.length_c   1.000
_cell.angle_alpha   90.00
_cell.angle_beta   90.00
_cell.angle_gamma   90.00
#
_symmetry.space_group_name_H-M   'P 1'
#
loop_
_entity.id
_entity.type
_entity.pdbx_description
1 polymer ?
#
loop_
_entity_poly.entity_id
_entity_poly.type
_entity_poly.pdbx_seq_one_letter_code
_entity_poly.pdbx_strand_id
1 'polypeptide(L)' 'MAKLTVMFGADPQSEHSLDKDQMKVGRAMDCDIVVDNLGVSRHHCTIVK' A
#
# COMPACT_ATOMS: atom_id res chain seq x y z
N MET A 1 11.54 -13.11 0.56
CA MET A 1 10.20 -12.57 0.21
C MET A 1 10.34 -11.06 0.11
N ALA A 2 9.68 -10.43 -0.87
CA ALA A 2 9.71 -8.98 -0.99
C ALA A 2 8.79 -8.35 0.07
N LYS A 3 9.16 -7.16 0.54
CA LYS A 3 8.49 -6.43 1.61
C LYS A 3 8.30 -4.98 1.19
N LEU A 4 7.17 -4.40 1.58
CA LEU A 4 6.83 -3.02 1.29
C LEU A 4 6.60 -2.27 2.61
N THR A 5 7.33 -1.18 2.80
CA THR A 5 7.17 -0.29 3.96
C THR A 5 6.54 1.01 3.48
N VAL A 6 5.43 1.41 4.10
CA VAL A 6 4.80 2.71 3.85
C VAL A 6 5.49 3.74 4.73
N MET A 7 6.01 4.80 4.12
CA MET A 7 6.74 5.87 4.80
C MET A 7 5.96 7.18 4.74
N PHE A 8 6.00 7.98 5.80
CA PHE A 8 5.60 9.38 5.79
C PHE A 8 6.80 10.24 6.19
N GLY A 9 7.47 10.85 5.21
CA GLY A 9 8.78 11.44 5.43
C GLY A 9 9.80 10.37 5.84
N ALA A 10 10.41 10.52 7.02
CA ALA A 10 11.33 9.53 7.58
C ALA A 10 10.64 8.49 8.47
N ASP A 11 9.34 8.64 8.74
CA ASP A 11 8.62 7.81 9.71
C ASP A 11 7.94 6.61 9.04
N PRO A 12 8.31 5.36 9.39
CA PRO A 12 7.63 4.17 8.91
C PRO A 12 6.23 4.06 9.54
N GLN A 13 5.20 3.95 8.71
CA GLN A 13 3.80 3.89 9.14
C GLN A 13 3.26 2.45 9.20
N SER A 14 3.59 1.64 8.20
CA SER A 14 3.16 0.24 8.15
C SER A 14 4.08 -0.59 7.26
N GLU A 15 3.95 -1.91 7.39
CA GLU A 15 4.81 -2.85 6.69
C GLU A 15 4.01 -4.07 6.24
N HIS A 16 4.23 -4.47 5.00
CA HIS A 16 3.42 -5.48 4.32
C HIS A 16 4.32 -6.48 3.60
N SER A 17 3.99 -7.75 3.72
CA SER A 17 4.60 -8.80 2.90
C SER A 17 3.94 -8.80 1.53
N LEU A 18 4.75 -8.87 0.46
CA LEU A 18 4.23 -9.05 -0.89
C LEU A 18 4.05 -10.54 -1.16
N ASP A 19 2.96 -11.11 -0.64
CA ASP A 19 2.68 -12.56 -0.66
C ASP A 19 1.57 -12.97 -1.65
N LYS A 20 0.70 -12.05 -2.05
CA LYS A 20 -0.36 -12.27 -3.05
C LYS A 20 0.15 -12.07 -4.48
N ASP A 21 -0.55 -12.64 -5.45
CA ASP A 21 -0.26 -12.41 -6.89
C ASP A 21 -0.67 -11.01 -7.34
N GLN A 22 -1.62 -10.41 -6.62
CA GLN A 22 -2.08 -9.04 -6.82
C GLN A 22 -2.33 -8.38 -5.46
N MET A 23 -1.82 -7.16 -5.27
CA MET A 23 -2.10 -6.34 -4.09
C MET A 23 -2.51 -4.93 -4.50
N LYS A 24 -3.67 -4.46 -4.03
CA LYS A 24 -4.20 -3.11 -4.30
C LYS A 24 -3.65 -2.11 -3.30
N VAL A 25 -3.22 -0.95 -3.81
CA VAL A 25 -2.76 0.18 -3.00
C VAL A 25 -3.68 1.38 -3.25
N GLY A 26 -4.15 2.03 -2.19
CA GLY A 26 -5.00 3.20 -2.32
C GLY A 26 -5.50 3.74 -0.98
N ARG A 27 -6.26 4.84 -1.02
CA ARG A 27 -6.88 5.43 0.18
C ARG A 27 -8.11 4.66 0.68
N ALA A 28 -8.79 3.93 -0.20
CA ALA A 28 -10.01 3.23 0.19
C ALA A 28 -9.70 2.03 1.10
N MET A 29 -10.57 1.81 2.09
CA MET A 29 -10.43 0.73 3.09
C MET A 29 -10.56 -0.68 2.50
N ASP A 30 -10.93 -0.80 1.22
CA ASP A 30 -11.02 -2.07 0.48
C ASP A 30 -9.70 -2.46 -0.20
N CYS A 31 -8.64 -1.65 -0.06
CA CYS A 31 -7.30 -1.96 -0.56
C CYS A 31 -6.55 -2.89 0.39
N ASP A 32 -5.63 -3.70 -0.16
CA ASP A 32 -4.73 -4.53 0.64
C ASP A 32 -3.74 -3.67 1.44
N ILE A 33 -3.26 -2.58 0.83
CA ILE A 33 -2.36 -1.60 1.44
C ILE A 33 -3.07 -0.25 1.41
N VAL A 34 -3.59 0.14 2.58
CA VAL A 34 -4.30 1.41 2.75
C VAL A 34 -3.30 2.52 3.05
N VAL A 35 -3.33 3.58 2.24
CA VAL A 35 -2.60 4.82 2.48
C VAL A 35 -3.63 5.93 2.67
N ASP A 36 -4.01 6.18 3.94
CA ASP A 36 -5.03 7.16 4.31
C ASP A 36 -4.50 8.60 4.17
N ASN A 37 -4.41 9.07 2.93
CA ASN A 37 -3.91 10.39 2.59
C ASN A 37 -4.72 11.01 1.45
N LEU A 38 -5.09 12.29 1.58
CA LEU A 38 -5.91 13.00 0.60
C LEU A 38 -5.30 13.07 -0.81
N GLY A 39 -3.97 13.02 -0.92
CA GLY A 39 -3.24 12.99 -2.19
C GLY A 39 -3.23 11.62 -2.88
N VAL A 40 -3.70 10.56 -2.22
CA VAL A 40 -3.75 9.21 -2.78
C VAL A 40 -5.16 8.90 -3.29
N SER A 41 -5.26 8.47 -4.55
CA SER A 41 -6.50 7.98 -5.14
C SER A 41 -7.11 6.83 -4.33
N ARG A 42 -8.44 6.69 -4.35
CA ARG A 42 -9.15 5.57 -3.68
C ARG A 42 -8.58 4.21 -4.08
N HIS A 43 -8.34 4.02 -5.38
CA HIS A 43 -7.63 2.89 -5.97
C HIS A 43 -6.49 3.47 -6.81
N HIS A 44 -5.27 3.47 -6.28
CA HIS A 44 -4.15 4.23 -6.85
C HIS A 44 -3.31 3.38 -7.79
N CYS A 45 -2.91 2.20 -7.35
CA CYS A 45 -2.17 1.26 -8.18
C CYS A 45 -2.39 -0.18 -7.71
N THR A 46 -1.80 -1.10 -8.44
CA THR A 46 -1.82 -2.52 -8.12
C THR A 46 -0.46 -3.11 -8.38
N ILE A 47 0.08 -3.81 -7.38
CA ILE A 47 1.35 -4.53 -7.47
C ILE A 47 1.02 -5.94 -7.95
N VAL A 48 1.72 -6.40 -8.99
CA VAL A 48 1.58 -7.73 -9.58
C VAL A 48 2.94 -8.44 -9.57
N LYS A 49 2.93 -9.77 -9.43
CA LYS A 49 4.14 -10.59 -9.57
C LYS A 49 4.66 -10.64 -11.00
#